data_AF-A0A4P7DAE5-F1
#
_entry.id   AF-A0A4P7DAE5-F1
#
_cell.length_a   1.000
_cell.length_b   1.000
_cell.length_c   1.000
_cell.angle_alpha   90.00
_cell.angle_beta   90.00
_cell.angle_gamma   90.00
#
_symmetry.space_group_name_H-M   'P 1'
#
loop_
_entity.id
_entity.type
_entity.pdbx_description
1 polymer ?
#
loop_
_entity_poly.entity_id
_entity_poly.type
_entity_poly.pdbx_seq_one_letter_code
_entity_poly.pdbx_strand_id
1 'polypeptide(L)'
;MMANYQWTGNSGTGVFAVAANWNLGNTVASVPPGPNDFATIASAAEVITGGGTVETLFFQGTDRVAGQLTATYGSPVNGEMTLLPGAVLTAPMLHIGVQLPQGAQAPFVGTLTVGKDSRVVIAGTHSIDNYGILLAAVAPTGNAPGSNATLVVDGENAVVDGGNLPMSVGQVDKGQLIVQNSGTVSVGSGDPLIYPWPLVIGNHPGANGKVQVSTNGLLQARGQVIVGREANGTLEVSEGGTVVARDLAIGWAPATGTQPAGVGTVTVTGGNARLVVENQLEVQHMGTGSLMVENNGFVSAGISILVNGTLTLSGGQIETNALAVNPPATLSGSGTVTAAAGFYIAGTVTATNALNLIGDIDNASTITVAENGHLRCLGTIVDTGKIALQLNGIASVEAVPSSQTIEFLGKGARLVLLNPGAFLGKISGFAASHKIELDTVAKKLVYTAPPLLTVEDALGNVVAQLTFDTTYPGGFKFDAGAPPGRSIIELK
;
A
#
# COMPACT_ATOMS: atom_id res chain seq x y z
N MET A 1 -3.06 12.72 46.55
CA MET A 1 -4.20 12.00 45.93
C MET A 1 -4.51 12.74 44.65
N MET A 2 -4.56 12.06 43.50
CA MET A 2 -5.07 12.66 42.26
C MET A 2 -6.54 13.02 42.47
N ALA A 3 -6.88 14.29 42.23
CA ALA A 3 -8.27 14.72 42.25
C ALA A 3 -8.93 14.39 40.90
N ASN A 4 -10.24 14.11 40.93
CA ASN A 4 -11.02 13.83 39.73
C ASN A 4 -12.03 14.97 39.49
N TYR A 5 -11.79 15.72 38.43
CA TYR A 5 -12.60 16.86 38.03
C TYR A 5 -13.55 16.47 36.91
N GLN A 6 -14.78 16.98 36.99
CA GLN A 6 -15.81 16.80 35.96
C GLN A 6 -16.21 18.15 35.39
N TRP A 7 -16.15 18.28 34.06
CA TRP A 7 -16.62 19.48 33.37
C TRP A 7 -18.12 19.63 33.52
N THR A 8 -18.54 20.85 33.80
CA THR A 8 -19.95 21.25 33.90
C THR A 8 -20.29 22.40 32.97
N GLY A 9 -19.33 23.27 32.65
CA GLY A 9 -19.58 24.51 31.92
C GLY A 9 -20.47 25.51 32.67
N ASN A 10 -20.75 25.29 33.97
CA ASN A 10 -21.74 26.04 34.74
C ASN A 10 -21.44 27.54 34.88
N SER A 11 -20.20 27.97 34.63
CA SER A 11 -19.87 29.39 34.63
C SER A 11 -20.44 30.15 33.42
N GLY A 12 -21.00 29.45 32.44
CA GLY A 12 -21.42 30.01 31.16
C GLY A 12 -20.23 30.41 30.26
N THR A 13 -19.01 29.99 30.62
CA THR A 13 -17.80 30.21 29.81
C THR A 13 -17.22 28.89 29.36
N GLY A 14 -16.65 28.84 28.17
CA GLY A 14 -15.88 27.69 27.68
C GLY A 14 -14.44 27.63 28.17
N VAL A 15 -13.99 28.53 29.04
CA VAL A 15 -12.56 28.68 29.38
C VAL A 15 -12.11 27.56 30.32
N PHE A 16 -11.12 26.77 29.89
CA PHE A 16 -10.64 25.61 30.64
C PHE A 16 -10.14 25.95 32.05
N ALA A 17 -9.42 27.06 32.19
CA ALA A 17 -8.81 27.49 33.45
C ALA A 17 -9.80 28.11 34.47
N VAL A 18 -11.10 28.22 34.14
CA VAL A 18 -12.10 28.75 35.07
C VAL A 18 -12.57 27.64 36.01
N ALA A 19 -12.22 27.75 37.30
CA ALA A 19 -12.57 26.76 38.33
C ALA A 19 -14.08 26.44 38.38
N ALA A 20 -14.93 27.45 38.18
CA ALA A 20 -16.39 27.30 38.20
C ALA A 20 -16.96 26.44 37.05
N ASN A 21 -16.16 26.10 36.04
CA ASN A 21 -16.54 25.12 35.02
C ASN A 21 -16.36 23.68 35.46
N TRP A 22 -15.73 23.44 36.61
CA TRP A 22 -15.39 22.12 37.09
C TRP A 22 -16.11 21.81 38.40
N ASN A 23 -16.50 20.55 38.55
CA ASN A 23 -16.82 19.96 39.84
C ASN A 23 -15.64 19.11 40.31
N LEU A 24 -15.32 19.21 41.59
CA LEU A 24 -14.49 18.23 42.30
C LEU A 24 -15.42 17.37 43.15
N GLY A 25 -15.68 16.15 42.71
CA GLY A 25 -16.79 15.35 43.24
C GLY A 25 -18.14 16.00 42.93
N ASN A 26 -18.93 16.31 43.95
CA ASN A 26 -20.28 16.88 43.80
C ASN A 26 -20.35 18.41 44.03
N THR A 27 -19.20 19.06 44.18
CA THR A 27 -19.12 20.50 44.50
C THR A 27 -18.33 21.23 43.43
N VAL A 28 -18.73 22.48 43.14
CA VAL A 28 -17.97 23.38 42.27
C VAL A 28 -16.55 23.52 42.81
N ALA A 29 -15.57 23.36 41.94
CA ALA A 29 -14.17 23.44 42.31
C ALA A 29 -13.77 24.89 42.63
N SER A 30 -12.88 25.06 43.61
CA SER A 30 -12.27 26.35 43.94
C SER A 30 -11.06 26.69 43.06
N VAL A 31 -10.48 25.69 42.40
CA VAL A 31 -9.38 25.80 41.44
C VAL A 31 -9.65 24.88 40.24
N PRO A 32 -9.17 25.21 39.03
CA PRO A 32 -9.24 24.30 37.89
C PRO A 32 -8.32 23.06 38.11
N PRO A 33 -8.50 21.96 37.34
CA PRO A 33 -7.61 20.81 37.40
C PRO A 33 -6.18 21.20 37.02
N GLY A 34 -5.21 20.64 37.76
CA GLY A 34 -3.79 20.84 37.55
C GLY A 34 -3.06 19.60 37.01
N PRO A 35 -1.72 19.68 36.81
CA PRO A 35 -0.93 18.67 36.09
C PRO A 35 -0.87 17.26 36.69
N ASN A 36 -1.39 17.08 37.91
CA ASN A 36 -1.45 15.80 38.65
C ASN A 36 -2.90 15.37 38.93
N ASP A 37 -3.85 15.90 38.16
CA ASP A 37 -5.29 15.65 38.32
C ASP A 37 -5.89 14.97 37.09
N PHE A 38 -6.97 14.24 37.31
CA PHE A 38 -7.84 13.74 36.25
C PHE A 38 -8.89 14.79 35.91
N ALA A 39 -9.10 15.02 34.61
CA ALA A 39 -10.18 15.86 34.12
C ALA A 39 -11.02 15.10 33.12
N THR A 40 -12.33 15.00 33.37
CA THR A 40 -13.29 14.42 32.44
C THR A 40 -14.17 15.53 31.87
N ILE A 41 -14.23 15.63 30.56
CA ILE A 41 -15.15 16.49 29.82
C ILE A 41 -16.20 15.59 29.17
N ALA A 42 -17.46 15.91 29.39
CA ALA A 42 -18.58 15.14 28.86
C ALA A 42 -19.63 16.08 28.25
N SER A 43 -19.70 16.14 26.92
CA SER A 43 -20.69 16.94 26.17
C SER A 43 -20.72 18.42 26.60
N ALA A 44 -19.57 19.09 26.51
CA ALA A 44 -19.48 20.52 26.80
C ALA A 44 -20.44 21.33 25.90
N ALA A 45 -21.39 22.03 26.52
CA ALA A 45 -22.35 22.87 25.80
C ALA A 45 -21.67 24.03 25.04
N GLU A 46 -20.60 24.57 25.64
CA GLU A 46 -19.79 25.64 25.07
C GLU A 46 -18.47 25.10 24.51
N VAL A 47 -17.92 25.80 23.51
CA VAL A 47 -16.59 25.47 22.95
C VAL A 47 -15.51 25.66 24.02
N ILE A 48 -14.70 24.62 24.23
CA ILE A 48 -13.62 24.64 25.21
C ILE A 48 -12.47 25.50 24.68
N THR A 49 -12.10 26.54 25.42
CA THR A 49 -11.14 27.58 25.02
C THR A 49 -10.06 27.78 26.10
N GLY A 50 -9.05 28.59 25.78
CA GLY A 50 -7.96 28.90 26.71
C GLY A 50 -6.93 27.78 26.80
N GLY A 51 -6.12 27.81 27.86
CA GLY A 51 -5.05 26.85 28.11
C GLY A 51 -5.27 26.06 29.40
N GLY A 52 -4.75 24.83 29.44
CA GLY A 52 -4.83 23.99 30.64
C GLY A 52 -3.85 22.81 30.59
N THR A 53 -3.36 22.42 31.77
CA THR A 53 -2.50 21.25 31.93
C THR A 53 -3.07 20.35 32.99
N VAL A 54 -3.30 19.10 32.63
CA VAL A 54 -3.82 18.05 33.51
C VAL A 54 -2.99 16.78 33.37
N GLU A 55 -3.15 15.82 34.27
CA GLU A 55 -2.45 14.54 34.12
C GLU A 55 -3.07 13.71 33.01
N THR A 56 -4.36 13.42 33.17
CA THR A 56 -5.15 12.70 32.18
C THR A 56 -6.36 13.54 31.80
N LEU A 57 -6.52 13.77 30.49
CA LEU A 57 -7.64 14.51 29.93
C LEU A 57 -8.57 13.58 29.17
N PHE A 58 -9.75 13.35 29.72
CA PHE A 58 -10.70 12.38 29.22
C PHE A 58 -11.87 13.07 28.53
N PHE A 59 -12.18 12.69 27.29
CA PHE A 59 -13.33 13.21 26.55
C PHE A 59 -14.41 12.15 26.37
N GLN A 60 -15.66 12.54 26.61
CA GLN A 60 -16.88 11.73 26.50
C GLN A 60 -18.00 12.53 25.82
N GLY A 61 -18.89 11.85 25.09
CA GLY A 61 -19.98 12.56 24.40
C GLY A 61 -19.46 13.47 23.29
N THR A 62 -20.05 14.65 23.07
CA THR A 62 -19.69 15.53 21.93
C THR A 62 -19.03 16.82 22.40
N ASP A 63 -17.73 16.97 22.13
CA ASP A 63 -16.90 18.09 22.61
C ASP A 63 -16.20 18.83 21.45
N ARG A 64 -16.08 20.15 21.60
CA ARG A 64 -15.40 21.04 20.64
C ARG A 64 -14.33 21.85 21.36
N VAL A 65 -13.10 21.81 20.86
CA VAL A 65 -11.95 22.50 21.48
C VAL A 65 -11.39 23.52 20.50
N ALA A 66 -11.26 24.77 20.95
CA ALA A 66 -10.51 25.85 20.30
C ALA A 66 -9.28 26.28 21.13
N GLY A 67 -9.03 25.63 22.27
CA GLY A 67 -7.94 25.93 23.21
C GLY A 67 -6.63 25.16 22.96
N GLN A 68 -5.67 25.39 23.85
CA GLN A 68 -4.39 24.68 23.94
C GLN A 68 -4.39 23.81 25.20
N LEU A 69 -4.66 22.52 25.04
CA LEU A 69 -4.81 21.58 26.15
C LEU A 69 -3.60 20.64 26.20
N THR A 70 -3.09 20.39 27.41
CA THR A 70 -1.98 19.48 27.64
C THR A 70 -2.37 18.43 28.66
N ALA A 71 -2.22 17.16 28.30
CA ALA A 71 -2.21 16.03 29.23
C ALA A 71 -0.75 15.62 29.48
N THR A 72 -0.33 15.42 30.73
CA THR A 72 1.05 15.00 31.05
C THR A 72 1.22 13.48 31.07
N TYR A 73 0.12 12.72 31.01
CA TYR A 73 0.12 11.26 30.91
C TYR A 73 -0.58 10.77 29.63
N GLY A 74 -1.85 11.15 29.43
CA GLY A 74 -2.60 10.70 28.26
C GLY A 74 -3.93 11.40 28.06
N SER A 75 -4.44 11.34 26.83
CA SER A 75 -5.71 11.96 26.45
C SER A 75 -6.65 10.94 25.79
N PRO A 76 -7.43 10.17 26.55
CA PRO A 76 -8.37 9.24 25.96
C PRO A 76 -9.62 9.93 25.41
N VAL A 77 -10.15 9.44 24.30
CA VAL A 77 -11.36 9.94 23.63
C VAL A 77 -12.36 8.81 23.44
N ASN A 78 -13.45 8.84 24.23
CA ASN A 78 -14.59 7.92 24.16
C ASN A 78 -15.87 8.69 23.89
N GLY A 79 -15.85 9.47 22.81
CA GLY A 79 -16.92 10.32 22.33
C GLY A 79 -16.51 10.95 20.99
N GLU A 80 -17.25 11.95 20.55
CA GLU A 80 -16.91 12.79 19.41
C GLU A 80 -16.16 14.04 19.89
N MET A 81 -14.90 14.16 19.53
CA MET A 81 -14.08 15.33 19.82
C MET A 81 -13.68 16.00 18.52
N THR A 82 -13.85 17.31 18.43
CA THR A 82 -13.38 18.12 17.29
C THR A 82 -12.43 19.21 17.76
N LEU A 83 -11.22 19.22 17.21
CA LEU A 83 -10.28 20.33 17.30
C LEU A 83 -10.64 21.37 16.23
N LEU A 84 -11.06 22.54 16.67
CA LEU A 84 -11.38 23.70 15.84
C LEU A 84 -10.09 24.42 15.40
N PRO A 85 -10.16 25.36 14.43
CA PRO A 85 -8.98 26.05 13.94
C PRO A 85 -8.14 26.69 15.03
N GLY A 86 -6.83 26.44 15.00
CA GLY A 86 -5.86 26.92 15.99
C GLY A 86 -5.78 26.10 17.29
N ALA A 87 -6.66 25.11 17.48
CA ALA A 87 -6.62 24.26 18.67
C ALA A 87 -5.39 23.35 18.68
N VAL A 88 -4.86 23.10 19.88
CA VAL A 88 -3.73 22.19 20.09
C VAL A 88 -4.04 21.25 21.24
N LEU A 89 -3.88 19.95 21.00
CA LEU A 89 -3.87 18.91 22.03
C LEU A 89 -2.46 18.32 22.12
N THR A 90 -1.83 18.42 23.28
CA THR A 90 -0.53 17.80 23.54
C THR A 90 -0.67 16.70 24.59
N ALA A 91 -0.19 15.50 24.30
CA ALA A 91 -0.22 14.38 25.24
C ALA A 91 0.89 13.37 24.94
N PRO A 92 1.45 12.65 25.92
CA PRO A 92 2.36 11.53 25.63
C PRO A 92 1.65 10.36 24.95
N MET A 93 0.34 10.23 25.15
CA MET A 93 -0.49 9.18 24.58
C MET A 93 -1.86 9.73 24.14
N LEU A 94 -2.27 9.38 22.92
CA LEU A 94 -3.63 9.58 22.42
C LEU A 94 -4.29 8.22 22.21
N HIS A 95 -5.34 7.95 22.96
CA HIS A 95 -6.08 6.69 22.86
C HIS A 95 -7.54 6.98 22.48
N ILE A 96 -8.05 6.35 21.44
CA ILE A 96 -9.42 6.59 20.96
C ILE A 96 -10.21 5.29 21.02
N GLY A 97 -11.43 5.35 21.56
CA GLY A 97 -12.30 4.19 21.73
C GLY A 97 -11.67 3.12 22.62
N VAL A 98 -11.14 3.50 23.79
CA VAL A 98 -10.41 2.59 24.68
C VAL A 98 -11.10 2.37 26.01
N GLN A 99 -10.88 1.21 26.64
CA GLN A 99 -11.40 0.95 27.99
C GLN A 99 -10.65 1.76 29.06
N LEU A 100 -11.10 2.99 29.32
CA LEU A 100 -10.60 3.83 30.40
C LEU A 100 -11.78 4.59 31.06
N PRO A 101 -11.82 4.70 32.41
CA PRO A 101 -10.96 4.04 33.39
C PRO A 101 -11.23 2.51 33.47
N GLN A 102 -10.35 1.78 34.16
CA GLN A 102 -10.46 0.34 34.36
C GLN A 102 -11.83 -0.02 34.95
N GLY A 103 -12.55 -0.96 34.31
CA GLY A 103 -13.90 -1.37 34.70
C GLY A 103 -15.05 -0.70 33.93
N ALA A 104 -14.77 0.29 33.08
CA ALA A 104 -15.75 0.80 32.13
C ALA A 104 -16.31 -0.33 31.26
N GLN A 105 -17.60 -0.27 30.93
CA GLN A 105 -18.28 -1.28 30.12
C GLN A 105 -18.29 -0.86 28.65
N ALA A 106 -18.03 -1.81 27.75
CA ALA A 106 -18.14 -1.63 26.32
C ALA A 106 -19.62 -1.31 25.91
N PRO A 107 -19.86 -0.69 24.74
CA PRO A 107 -18.90 -0.35 23.68
C PRO A 107 -18.07 0.92 23.98
N PHE A 108 -16.82 0.94 23.50
CA PHE A 108 -15.96 2.13 23.55
C PHE A 108 -15.90 2.75 22.16
N VAL A 109 -16.69 3.79 21.94
CA VAL A 109 -16.74 4.48 20.65
C VAL A 109 -16.10 5.85 20.80
N GLY A 110 -15.14 6.15 19.93
CA GLY A 110 -14.45 7.42 19.92
C GLY A 110 -14.19 7.91 18.51
N THR A 111 -14.40 9.19 18.27
CA THR A 111 -13.99 9.89 17.05
C THR A 111 -13.24 11.16 17.44
N LEU A 112 -12.02 11.33 16.94
CA LEU A 112 -11.30 12.60 17.03
C LEU A 112 -11.15 13.18 15.63
N THR A 113 -11.64 14.41 15.43
CA THR A 113 -11.40 15.18 14.21
C THR A 113 -10.40 16.30 14.50
N VAL A 114 -9.28 16.28 13.76
CA VAL A 114 -8.26 17.33 13.70
C VAL A 114 -8.55 18.15 12.46
N GLY A 115 -9.20 19.30 12.65
CA GLY A 115 -9.61 20.20 11.56
C GLY A 115 -8.48 21.10 11.07
N LYS A 116 -8.78 21.92 10.05
CA LYS A 116 -7.91 22.96 9.49
C LYS A 116 -7.17 23.74 10.59
N ASP A 117 -5.86 23.95 10.41
CA ASP A 117 -4.98 24.71 11.31
C ASP A 117 -4.95 24.20 12.77
N SER A 118 -5.42 22.99 13.05
CA SER A 118 -5.41 22.39 14.39
C SER A 118 -4.39 21.26 14.49
N ARG A 119 -3.98 20.92 15.72
CA ARG A 119 -2.87 19.99 15.95
C ARG A 119 -3.10 19.03 17.10
N VAL A 120 -2.71 17.78 16.89
CA VAL A 120 -2.36 16.84 17.96
C VAL A 120 -0.84 16.69 17.95
N VAL A 121 -0.22 16.81 19.12
CA VAL A 121 1.23 16.63 19.29
C VAL A 121 1.47 15.57 20.36
N ILE A 122 2.07 14.46 19.96
CA ILE A 122 2.50 13.44 20.88
C ILE A 122 3.87 13.83 21.43
N ALA A 123 3.93 14.11 22.72
CA ALA A 123 5.15 14.57 23.38
C ALA A 123 5.19 14.11 24.83
N GLY A 124 6.35 13.58 25.24
CA GLY A 124 6.62 13.14 26.61
C GLY A 124 7.13 11.71 26.68
N THR A 125 7.26 11.20 27.91
CA THR A 125 7.68 9.81 28.15
C THR A 125 6.54 8.86 27.88
N HIS A 126 6.79 7.83 27.08
CA HIS A 126 5.87 6.73 26.82
C HIS A 126 6.43 5.45 27.44
N SER A 127 5.55 4.54 27.84
CA SER A 127 5.97 3.19 28.24
C SER A 127 6.42 2.42 27.00
N ILE A 128 7.50 1.64 27.12
CA ILE A 128 8.03 0.84 26.02
C ILE A 128 7.00 -0.14 25.43
N ASP A 129 6.02 -0.57 26.24
CA ASP A 129 5.02 -1.58 25.88
C ASP A 129 3.72 -1.00 25.28
N ASN A 130 3.68 0.28 24.92
CA ASN A 130 2.45 0.90 24.40
C ASN A 130 2.68 1.80 23.18
N TYR A 131 1.60 2.05 22.44
CA TYR A 131 1.58 2.96 21.30
C TYR A 131 1.38 4.39 21.75
N GLY A 132 2.07 5.34 21.11
CA GLY A 132 1.82 6.77 21.33
C GLY A 132 0.43 7.17 20.82
N ILE A 133 -0.05 6.50 19.77
CA ILE A 133 -1.42 6.66 19.27
C ILE A 133 -2.07 5.28 19.12
N LEU A 134 -3.21 5.08 19.79
CA LEU A 134 -3.89 3.78 19.87
C LEU A 134 -5.36 3.93 19.49
N LEU A 135 -5.77 3.27 18.40
CA LEU A 135 -7.16 3.24 17.95
C LEU A 135 -7.78 1.87 18.23
N ALA A 136 -8.85 1.86 19.00
CA ALA A 136 -9.68 0.70 19.32
C ALA A 136 -8.96 -0.41 20.10
N ALA A 137 -8.65 -0.11 21.37
CA ALA A 137 -8.08 -1.06 22.32
C ALA A 137 -9.09 -1.42 23.43
N VAL A 138 -9.23 -2.71 23.71
CA VAL A 138 -10.01 -3.26 24.83
C VAL A 138 -9.05 -3.98 25.76
N ALA A 139 -9.27 -3.94 27.07
CA ALA A 139 -8.34 -4.51 28.04
C ALA A 139 -8.12 -6.02 27.83
N PRO A 140 -6.98 -6.58 28.27
CA PRO A 140 -6.55 -7.94 27.95
C PRO A 140 -7.43 -9.10 28.44
N THR A 141 -8.48 -8.83 29.22
CA THR A 141 -9.14 -9.85 30.06
C THR A 141 -10.54 -10.25 29.63
N GLY A 142 -10.99 -9.91 28.42
CA GLY A 142 -12.26 -10.44 27.94
C GLY A 142 -12.63 -9.97 26.54
N ASN A 143 -13.10 -10.92 25.74
CA ASN A 143 -13.78 -10.72 24.47
C ASN A 143 -15.00 -9.79 24.62
N ALA A 144 -14.78 -8.49 24.82
CA ALA A 144 -15.82 -7.47 24.70
C ALA A 144 -15.69 -6.82 23.32
N PRO A 145 -16.22 -7.44 22.25
CA PRO A 145 -16.34 -6.79 20.96
C PRO A 145 -17.18 -5.50 21.11
N GLY A 146 -16.85 -4.47 20.34
CA GLY A 146 -17.59 -3.21 20.29
C GLY A 146 -16.75 -1.96 20.50
N SER A 147 -15.42 -2.05 20.49
CA SER A 147 -14.60 -0.84 20.40
C SER A 147 -14.55 -0.36 18.96
N ASN A 148 -14.81 0.94 18.75
CA ASN A 148 -14.76 1.57 17.45
C ASN A 148 -14.09 2.94 17.57
N ALA A 149 -12.96 3.12 16.90
CA ALA A 149 -12.16 4.32 17.01
C ALA A 149 -11.90 4.92 15.64
N THR A 150 -12.19 6.21 15.49
CA THR A 150 -11.90 6.96 14.26
C THR A 150 -11.03 8.16 14.56
N LEU A 151 -9.92 8.30 13.86
CA LEU A 151 -9.11 9.52 13.81
C LEU A 151 -9.25 10.13 12.41
N VAL A 152 -9.75 11.36 12.34
CA VAL A 152 -9.90 12.11 11.10
C VAL A 152 -8.95 13.30 11.14
N VAL A 153 -8.08 13.41 10.14
CA VAL A 153 -7.19 14.55 9.93
C VAL A 153 -7.59 15.21 8.63
N ASP A 154 -8.35 16.29 8.74
CA ASP A 154 -9.11 16.86 7.65
C ASP A 154 -8.95 18.39 7.61
N GLY A 155 -8.17 18.84 6.64
CA GLY A 155 -8.01 20.24 6.34
C GLY A 155 -6.56 20.68 6.23
N GLU A 156 -6.39 21.82 5.57
CA GLU A 156 -5.09 22.46 5.42
C GLU A 156 -4.42 22.70 6.78
N ASN A 157 -3.14 22.33 6.90
CA ASN A 157 -2.36 22.44 8.13
C ASN A 157 -2.96 21.69 9.34
N ALA A 158 -3.93 20.79 9.14
CA ALA A 158 -4.33 19.84 10.17
C ALA A 158 -3.18 18.84 10.37
N VAL A 159 -2.65 18.73 11.58
CA VAL A 159 -1.46 17.91 11.85
C VAL A 159 -1.68 16.98 13.03
N VAL A 160 -1.36 15.70 12.83
CA VAL A 160 -1.06 14.77 13.91
C VAL A 160 0.42 14.47 13.86
N ASP A 161 1.16 15.04 14.82
CA ASP A 161 2.57 14.74 15.04
C ASP A 161 2.68 13.64 16.10
N GLY A 162 3.02 12.43 15.66
CA GLY A 162 3.20 11.25 16.51
C GLY A 162 4.46 11.28 17.37
N GLY A 163 5.28 12.35 17.34
CA GLY A 163 6.38 12.50 18.29
C GLY A 163 7.49 11.45 18.15
N ASN A 164 7.59 10.86 16.96
CA ASN A 164 8.38 9.66 16.67
C ASN A 164 7.97 8.38 17.42
N LEU A 165 6.72 8.31 17.91
CA LEU A 165 6.16 7.14 18.58
C LEU A 165 5.33 6.29 17.63
N PRO A 166 5.16 4.99 17.94
CA PRO A 166 4.38 4.10 17.09
C PRO A 166 2.87 4.39 17.20
N MET A 167 2.14 4.08 16.14
CA MET A 167 0.68 4.12 16.04
C MET A 167 0.11 2.74 15.72
N SER A 168 -1.03 2.41 16.31
CA SER A 168 -1.83 1.26 15.93
C SER A 168 -3.24 1.67 15.52
N VAL A 169 -3.66 1.24 14.33
CA VAL A 169 -4.98 1.46 13.76
C VAL A 169 -5.72 0.12 13.77
N GLY A 170 -6.64 -0.05 14.71
CA GLY A 170 -7.30 -1.33 14.97
C GLY A 170 -6.39 -2.20 15.81
N GLN A 171 -6.28 -1.87 17.10
CA GLN A 171 -5.44 -2.60 18.04
C GLN A 171 -6.02 -4.00 18.32
N VAL A 172 -7.26 -4.07 18.80
CA VAL A 172 -7.97 -5.35 19.03
C VAL A 172 -9.36 -5.39 18.39
N ASP A 173 -9.88 -4.26 17.90
CA ASP A 173 -11.20 -4.14 17.27
C ASP A 173 -11.13 -3.16 16.07
N LYS A 174 -12.20 -2.42 15.78
CA LYS A 174 -12.31 -1.54 14.61
C LYS A 174 -11.63 -0.19 14.83
N GLY A 175 -10.49 0.02 14.18
CA GLY A 175 -9.82 1.31 14.15
C GLY A 175 -9.76 1.88 12.73
N GLN A 176 -10.03 3.18 12.60
CA GLN A 176 -9.97 3.89 11.33
C GLN A 176 -9.14 5.17 11.44
N LEU A 177 -8.23 5.37 10.49
CA LEU A 177 -7.54 6.64 10.25
C LEU A 177 -7.93 7.16 8.87
N ILE A 178 -8.36 8.42 8.82
CA ILE A 178 -8.68 9.15 7.59
C ILE A 178 -7.78 10.38 7.51
N VAL A 179 -7.00 10.51 6.44
CA VAL A 179 -6.15 11.67 6.18
C VAL A 179 -6.53 12.27 4.82
N GLN A 180 -7.06 13.48 4.84
CA GLN A 180 -7.63 14.11 3.66
C GLN A 180 -7.52 15.63 3.68
N ASN A 181 -7.83 16.24 2.53
CA ASN A 181 -7.90 17.70 2.35
C ASN A 181 -6.64 18.42 2.87
N SER A 182 -5.45 17.92 2.49
CA SER A 182 -4.14 18.41 2.94
C SER A 182 -3.80 18.20 4.42
N GLY A 183 -4.53 17.33 5.13
CA GLY A 183 -4.16 16.87 6.45
C GLY A 183 -2.85 16.07 6.45
N THR A 184 -2.09 16.13 7.54
CA THR A 184 -0.80 15.45 7.68
C THR A 184 -0.73 14.61 8.95
N VAL A 185 -0.27 13.37 8.81
CA VAL A 185 0.05 12.46 9.92
C VAL A 185 1.50 12.03 9.81
N SER A 186 2.27 12.18 10.87
CA SER A 186 3.64 11.65 10.96
C SER A 186 3.77 10.75 12.18
N VAL A 187 4.24 9.52 12.01
CA VAL A 187 4.42 8.54 13.10
C VAL A 187 5.76 7.81 12.97
N GLY A 188 6.24 7.25 14.08
CA GLY A 188 7.44 6.43 14.09
C GLY A 188 8.76 7.17 14.19
N SER A 189 9.79 6.46 14.62
CA SER A 189 11.17 6.94 14.61
C SER A 189 11.95 6.27 13.48
N GLY A 190 12.85 7.01 12.85
CA GLY A 190 13.79 6.42 11.88
C GLY A 190 14.80 5.46 12.51
N ASP A 191 14.76 5.26 13.83
CA ASP A 191 15.65 4.37 14.58
C ASP A 191 15.02 2.97 14.71
N PRO A 192 15.54 1.97 13.97
CA PRO A 192 15.00 0.62 13.97
C PRO A 192 15.16 -0.11 15.31
N LEU A 193 15.98 0.41 16.24
CA LEU A 193 16.23 -0.21 17.54
C LEU A 193 15.18 0.16 18.60
N ILE A 194 14.44 1.25 18.41
CA ILE A 194 13.46 1.75 19.39
C ILE A 194 12.09 1.12 19.11
N TYR A 195 11.61 1.21 17.87
CA TYR A 195 10.39 0.53 17.42
C TYR A 195 10.51 0.14 15.95
N PRO A 196 10.70 -1.16 15.64
CA PRO A 196 10.79 -1.57 14.24
C PRO A 196 9.47 -1.33 13.48
N TRP A 197 8.32 -1.27 14.16
CA TRP A 197 6.98 -1.18 13.59
C TRP A 197 6.24 0.12 13.98
N PRO A 198 6.58 1.27 13.38
CA PRO A 198 5.97 2.56 13.68
C PRO A 198 4.48 2.68 13.36
N LEU A 199 3.96 1.89 12.42
CA LEU A 199 2.54 1.89 12.10
C LEU A 199 2.07 0.46 11.85
N VAL A 200 1.06 0.04 12.62
CA VAL A 200 0.42 -1.27 12.46
C VAL A 200 -1.06 -1.05 12.18
N ILE A 201 -1.56 -1.67 11.12
CA ILE A 201 -2.96 -1.59 10.69
C ILE A 201 -3.57 -3.00 10.83
N GLY A 202 -4.48 -3.19 11.78
CA GLY A 202 -5.00 -4.51 12.15
C GLY A 202 -3.95 -5.33 12.92
N ASN A 203 -3.75 -5.01 14.20
CA ASN A 203 -2.64 -5.53 14.99
C ASN A 203 -2.90 -6.94 15.55
N HIS A 204 -3.87 -7.09 16.44
CA HIS A 204 -4.15 -8.34 17.16
C HIS A 204 -5.35 -9.10 16.62
N PRO A 205 -5.50 -10.40 16.95
CA PRO A 205 -6.62 -11.24 16.53
C PRO A 205 -7.97 -10.57 16.76
N GLY A 206 -8.83 -10.60 15.75
CA GLY A 206 -10.16 -9.97 15.78
C GLY A 206 -10.17 -8.49 15.39
N ALA A 207 -9.01 -7.83 15.32
CA ALA A 207 -8.94 -6.43 14.91
C ALA A 207 -9.31 -6.21 13.44
N ASN A 208 -9.79 -5.00 13.14
CA ASN A 208 -9.99 -4.52 11.79
C ASN A 208 -9.46 -3.08 11.70
N GLY A 209 -8.25 -2.96 11.15
CA GLY A 209 -7.61 -1.67 10.93
C GLY A 209 -7.87 -1.16 9.52
N LYS A 210 -8.26 0.11 9.39
CA LYS A 210 -8.43 0.77 8.10
C LYS A 210 -7.74 2.13 8.07
N VAL A 211 -6.88 2.36 7.09
CA VAL A 211 -6.26 3.66 6.82
C VAL A 211 -6.67 4.12 5.43
N GLN A 212 -7.13 5.36 5.33
CA GLN A 212 -7.49 6.02 4.08
C GLN A 212 -6.70 7.32 3.93
N VAL A 213 -6.02 7.49 2.80
CA VAL A 213 -5.27 8.71 2.48
C VAL A 213 -5.69 9.20 1.10
N SER A 214 -6.19 10.44 1.02
CA SER A 214 -6.78 11.00 -0.20
C SER A 214 -6.62 12.52 -0.26
N THR A 215 -6.96 13.14 -1.38
CA THR A 215 -7.17 14.60 -1.49
C THR A 215 -6.03 15.44 -0.89
N ASN A 216 -4.80 15.18 -1.35
CA ASN A 216 -3.55 15.80 -0.87
C ASN A 216 -3.19 15.48 0.59
N GLY A 217 -3.88 14.52 1.23
CA GLY A 217 -3.51 13.99 2.54
C GLY A 217 -2.13 13.33 2.49
N LEU A 218 -1.35 13.50 3.57
CA LEU A 218 -0.02 12.94 3.71
C LEU A 218 0.07 12.08 4.97
N LEU A 219 0.45 10.81 4.80
CA LEU A 219 0.83 9.93 5.89
C LEU A 219 2.32 9.57 5.76
N GLN A 220 3.12 9.99 6.73
CA GLN A 220 4.55 9.67 6.81
C GLN A 220 4.81 8.73 7.99
N ALA A 221 5.17 7.48 7.70
CA ALA A 221 5.62 6.52 8.69
C ALA A 221 7.14 6.34 8.60
N ARG A 222 7.86 6.77 9.63
CA ARG A 222 9.32 6.66 9.69
C ARG A 222 9.68 5.28 10.24
N GLY A 223 9.86 4.30 9.36
CA GLY A 223 10.13 2.89 9.71
C GLY A 223 9.19 1.92 8.96
N GLN A 224 9.04 0.69 9.48
CA GLN A 224 8.23 -0.34 8.83
C GLN A 224 6.72 -0.16 9.08
N VAL A 225 5.95 -0.05 8.00
CA VAL A 225 4.49 -0.15 8.07
C VAL A 225 4.08 -1.62 7.93
N ILE A 226 3.17 -2.07 8.80
CA ILE A 226 2.56 -3.39 8.72
C ILE A 226 1.08 -3.26 8.43
N VAL A 227 0.61 -3.92 7.37
CA VAL A 227 -0.80 -4.01 6.98
C VAL A 227 -1.27 -5.45 7.20
N GLY A 228 -2.11 -5.65 8.20
CA GLY A 228 -2.63 -6.96 8.61
C GLY A 228 -1.57 -7.78 9.34
N ARG A 229 -1.34 -7.47 10.63
CA ARG A 229 -0.32 -8.15 11.42
C ARG A 229 -0.76 -9.55 11.85
N GLU A 230 -1.74 -9.63 12.75
CA GLU A 230 -2.38 -10.87 13.22
C GLU A 230 -3.90 -10.86 12.95
N ALA A 231 -4.37 -9.88 12.17
CA ALA A 231 -5.77 -9.72 11.78
C ALA A 231 -5.90 -8.95 10.45
N ASN A 232 -7.07 -8.37 10.19
CA ASN A 232 -7.35 -7.67 8.95
C ASN A 232 -6.83 -6.23 9.01
N GLY A 233 -5.95 -5.88 8.09
CA GLY A 233 -5.49 -4.52 7.86
C GLY A 233 -5.75 -4.07 6.42
N THR A 234 -6.24 -2.85 6.26
CA THR A 234 -6.48 -2.24 4.95
C THR A 234 -5.84 -0.86 4.87
N LEU A 235 -5.04 -0.64 3.83
CA LEU A 235 -4.50 0.68 3.46
C LEU A 235 -5.01 1.07 2.07
N GLU A 236 -5.77 2.17 2.01
CA GLU A 236 -6.29 2.75 0.78
C GLU A 236 -5.61 4.10 0.53
N VAL A 237 -4.90 4.22 -0.59
CA VAL A 237 -4.35 5.48 -1.09
C VAL A 237 -5.13 5.82 -2.36
N SER A 238 -5.98 6.83 -2.28
CA SER A 238 -6.81 7.27 -3.41
C SER A 238 -6.33 8.60 -3.97
N GLU A 239 -7.05 9.13 -4.96
CA GLU A 239 -6.68 10.32 -5.74
C GLU A 239 -6.09 11.45 -4.88
N GLY A 240 -4.88 11.89 -5.25
CA GLY A 240 -4.10 12.92 -4.55
C GLY A 240 -3.50 12.53 -3.20
N GLY A 241 -3.80 11.36 -2.64
CA GLY A 241 -3.22 10.89 -1.38
C GLY A 241 -1.74 10.47 -1.52
N THR A 242 -0.94 10.70 -0.48
CA THR A 242 0.46 10.25 -0.43
C THR A 242 0.78 9.53 0.87
N VAL A 243 1.32 8.32 0.76
CA VAL A 243 1.88 7.54 1.87
C VAL A 243 3.37 7.37 1.66
N VAL A 244 4.17 7.68 2.69
CA VAL A 244 5.61 7.46 2.71
C VAL A 244 5.95 6.50 3.85
N ALA A 245 6.68 5.45 3.54
CA ALA A 245 7.17 4.46 4.51
C ALA A 245 8.64 4.14 4.25
N ARG A 246 9.37 3.70 5.28
CA ARG A 246 10.73 3.18 5.06
C ARG A 246 10.68 1.77 4.47
N ASP A 247 9.89 0.91 5.10
CA ASP A 247 9.62 -0.46 4.67
C ASP A 247 8.11 -0.69 4.77
N LEU A 248 7.56 -1.60 3.96
CA LEU A 248 6.13 -1.95 4.01
C LEU A 248 5.95 -3.46 3.86
N ALA A 249 5.25 -4.07 4.79
CA ALA A 249 4.89 -5.48 4.74
C ALA A 249 3.37 -5.68 4.80
N ILE A 250 2.86 -6.50 3.89
CA ILE A 250 1.43 -6.76 3.74
C ILE A 250 1.18 -8.24 4.08
N GLY A 251 0.31 -8.51 5.05
CA GLY A 251 0.07 -9.86 5.56
C GLY A 251 1.27 -10.41 6.33
N TRP A 252 1.42 -9.99 7.60
CA TRP A 252 2.65 -10.21 8.36
C TRP A 252 2.77 -11.60 8.98
N ALA A 253 1.81 -12.01 9.82
CA ALA A 253 1.96 -13.20 10.64
C ALA A 253 1.35 -14.44 9.97
N PRO A 254 2.00 -15.61 10.11
CA PRO A 254 1.42 -16.86 9.67
C PRO A 254 0.24 -17.24 10.58
N ALA A 255 -0.65 -18.09 10.08
CA ALA A 255 -1.60 -18.77 10.96
C ALA A 255 -0.84 -19.66 11.94
N THR A 256 -1.17 -19.57 13.22
CA THR A 256 -0.74 -20.55 14.23
C THR A 256 -1.98 -21.32 14.68
N GLY A 257 -1.82 -22.51 15.25
CA GLY A 257 -2.96 -23.33 15.67
C GLY A 257 -3.96 -22.61 16.59
N THR A 258 -3.55 -21.51 17.24
CA THR A 258 -4.38 -20.68 18.11
C THR A 258 -4.63 -19.26 17.59
N GLN A 259 -3.99 -18.82 16.50
CA GLN A 259 -4.12 -17.46 15.97
C GLN A 259 -4.35 -17.45 14.44
N PRO A 260 -5.29 -16.65 13.93
CA PRO A 260 -5.49 -16.51 12.49
C PRO A 260 -4.24 -15.90 11.82
N ALA A 261 -4.07 -16.16 10.53
CA ALA A 261 -3.05 -15.47 9.74
C ALA A 261 -3.38 -13.97 9.63
N GLY A 262 -2.35 -13.13 9.59
CA GLY A 262 -2.51 -11.71 9.24
C GLY A 262 -2.98 -11.57 7.79
N VAL A 263 -4.00 -10.74 7.57
CA VAL A 263 -4.55 -10.47 6.23
C VAL A 263 -4.38 -8.99 5.92
N GLY A 264 -3.50 -8.68 4.97
CA GLY A 264 -3.22 -7.32 4.54
C GLY A 264 -3.72 -7.04 3.13
N THR A 265 -4.34 -5.88 2.95
CA THR A 265 -4.74 -5.37 1.64
C THR A 265 -4.28 -3.93 1.46
N VAL A 266 -3.57 -3.66 0.37
CA VAL A 266 -3.16 -2.32 -0.02
C VAL A 266 -3.71 -2.00 -1.40
N THR A 267 -4.38 -0.86 -1.53
CA THR A 267 -4.89 -0.34 -2.82
C THR A 267 -4.35 1.06 -3.05
N VAL A 268 -3.77 1.28 -4.23
CA VAL A 268 -3.29 2.59 -4.70
C VAL A 268 -4.00 2.93 -6.01
N THR A 269 -4.92 3.88 -5.98
CA THR A 269 -5.86 4.12 -7.09
C THR A 269 -6.10 5.59 -7.37
N GLY A 270 -6.16 5.94 -8.66
CA GLY A 270 -6.47 7.29 -9.12
C GLY A 270 -5.25 8.18 -9.34
N GLY A 271 -5.48 9.33 -9.99
CA GLY A 271 -4.43 10.27 -10.35
C GLY A 271 -3.71 10.82 -9.11
N ASN A 272 -2.39 10.93 -9.20
CA ASN A 272 -1.54 11.43 -8.11
C ASN A 272 -1.63 10.66 -6.77
N ALA A 273 -2.28 9.49 -6.73
CA ALA A 273 -2.20 8.59 -5.58
C ALA A 273 -0.79 7.97 -5.54
N ARG A 274 -0.08 8.14 -4.42
CA ARG A 274 1.33 7.73 -4.30
C ARG A 274 1.57 6.91 -3.04
N LEU A 275 2.15 5.72 -3.22
CA LEU A 275 2.76 4.94 -2.16
C LEU A 275 4.28 4.89 -2.40
N VAL A 276 5.04 5.54 -1.53
CA VAL A 276 6.50 5.62 -1.65
C VAL A 276 7.12 4.84 -0.49
N VAL A 277 7.83 3.78 -0.82
CA VAL A 277 8.60 2.96 0.12
C VAL A 277 10.08 3.19 -0.13
N GLU A 278 10.82 3.64 0.88
CA GLU A 278 12.24 3.98 0.70
C GLU A 278 13.10 2.74 0.41
N ASN A 279 12.79 1.61 1.05
CA ASN A 279 13.55 0.37 0.96
C ASN A 279 12.72 -0.74 0.31
N GLN A 280 12.22 -1.69 1.10
CA GLN A 280 11.59 -2.91 0.62
C GLN A 280 10.07 -2.90 0.85
N LEU A 281 9.36 -3.31 -0.19
CA LEU A 281 7.93 -3.61 -0.15
C LEU A 281 7.73 -5.13 -0.27
N GLU A 282 7.06 -5.73 0.70
CA GLU A 282 6.71 -7.15 0.70
C GLU A 282 5.21 -7.36 0.57
N VAL A 283 4.79 -7.96 -0.54
CA VAL A 283 3.41 -8.39 -0.77
C VAL A 283 3.32 -9.84 -0.33
N GLN A 284 2.69 -10.06 0.83
CA GLN A 284 2.66 -11.32 1.57
C GLN A 284 4.01 -11.64 2.25
N HIS A 285 4.16 -11.26 3.52
CA HIS A 285 5.35 -11.58 4.30
C HIS A 285 5.30 -13.03 4.82
N MET A 286 4.40 -13.33 5.77
CA MET A 286 4.11 -14.71 6.22
C MET A 286 2.62 -15.03 6.29
N GLY A 287 1.75 -14.01 6.29
CA GLY A 287 0.30 -14.15 6.27
C GLY A 287 -0.25 -14.20 4.84
N THR A 288 -1.38 -13.53 4.61
CA THR A 288 -1.97 -13.31 3.28
C THR A 288 -1.86 -11.83 2.94
N GLY A 289 -1.24 -11.51 1.80
CA GLY A 289 -1.03 -10.13 1.39
C GLY A 289 -1.42 -9.87 -0.06
N SER A 290 -2.08 -8.74 -0.31
CA SER A 290 -2.42 -8.29 -1.65
C SER A 290 -2.11 -6.81 -1.85
N LEU A 291 -1.58 -6.49 -3.04
CA LEU A 291 -1.35 -5.13 -3.52
C LEU A 291 -2.07 -4.94 -4.86
N MET A 292 -2.86 -3.87 -4.94
CA MET A 292 -3.59 -3.47 -6.14
C MET A 292 -3.20 -2.05 -6.53
N VAL A 293 -2.82 -1.85 -7.80
CA VAL A 293 -2.41 -0.54 -8.34
C VAL A 293 -3.23 -0.23 -9.59
N GLU A 294 -4.08 0.80 -9.53
CA GLU A 294 -5.11 1.03 -10.54
C GLU A 294 -5.22 2.50 -10.96
N ASN A 295 -5.81 2.74 -12.13
CA ASN A 295 -6.26 4.07 -12.56
C ASN A 295 -5.18 5.16 -12.44
N ASN A 296 -3.94 4.86 -12.87
CA ASN A 296 -2.76 5.71 -12.74
C ASN A 296 -2.22 5.94 -11.31
N GLY A 297 -2.62 5.10 -10.35
CA GLY A 297 -1.95 5.02 -9.06
C GLY A 297 -0.47 4.65 -9.23
N PHE A 298 0.36 5.17 -8.33
CA PHE A 298 1.81 5.05 -8.41
C PHE A 298 2.39 4.43 -7.14
N VAL A 299 3.18 3.38 -7.31
CA VAL A 299 3.94 2.74 -6.23
C VAL A 299 5.42 2.80 -6.55
N SER A 300 6.25 3.22 -5.58
CA SER A 300 7.70 3.11 -5.71
C SER A 300 8.35 2.40 -4.53
N ALA A 301 9.37 1.58 -4.78
CA ALA A 301 10.22 0.98 -3.75
C ALA A 301 11.71 1.20 -4.10
N GLY A 302 12.50 1.78 -3.20
CA GLY A 302 13.88 2.14 -3.52
C GLY A 302 14.82 0.94 -3.71
N ILE A 303 14.56 -0.18 -3.04
CA ILE A 303 15.41 -1.39 -3.13
C ILE A 303 14.71 -2.49 -3.93
N SER A 304 13.57 -2.97 -3.44
CA SER A 304 12.91 -4.11 -4.05
C SER A 304 11.42 -4.18 -3.73
N ILE A 305 10.70 -4.85 -4.62
CA ILE A 305 9.36 -5.36 -4.36
C ILE A 305 9.44 -6.89 -4.39
N LEU A 306 9.13 -7.52 -3.26
CA LEU A 306 9.02 -8.97 -3.14
C LEU A 306 7.55 -9.36 -3.17
N VAL A 307 7.14 -10.07 -4.22
CA VAL A 307 5.77 -10.56 -4.37
C VAL A 307 5.76 -12.04 -4.03
N ASN A 308 5.24 -12.38 -2.85
CA ASN A 308 4.96 -13.75 -2.43
C ASN A 308 3.45 -14.07 -2.42
N GLY A 309 2.60 -13.04 -2.59
CA GLY A 309 1.14 -13.13 -2.66
C GLY A 309 0.58 -12.65 -3.98
N THR A 310 -0.36 -11.70 -3.94
CA THR A 310 -1.03 -11.19 -5.15
C THR A 310 -0.71 -9.73 -5.43
N LEU A 311 -0.11 -9.47 -6.59
CA LEU A 311 0.06 -8.14 -7.16
C LEU A 311 -0.83 -8.00 -8.40
N THR A 312 -1.73 -7.02 -8.41
CA THR A 312 -2.62 -6.74 -9.55
C THR A 312 -2.45 -5.30 -10.03
N LEU A 313 -2.33 -5.12 -11.35
CA LEU A 313 -2.35 -3.81 -11.98
C LEU A 313 -3.58 -3.63 -12.88
N SER A 314 -4.19 -2.45 -12.83
CA SER A 314 -5.25 -2.04 -13.76
C SER A 314 -5.00 -0.61 -14.23
N GLY A 315 -4.02 -0.45 -15.12
CA GLY A 315 -3.50 0.86 -15.54
C GLY A 315 -2.62 1.55 -14.48
N GLY A 316 -2.08 0.77 -13.53
CA GLY A 316 -1.17 1.26 -12.48
C GLY A 316 0.27 1.42 -12.95
N GLN A 317 1.08 2.13 -12.16
CA GLN A 317 2.51 2.34 -12.38
C GLN A 317 3.32 1.89 -11.15
N ILE A 318 4.39 1.14 -11.41
CA ILE A 318 5.32 0.67 -10.38
C ILE A 318 6.75 1.02 -10.81
N GLU A 319 7.52 1.63 -9.90
CA GLU A 319 8.95 1.88 -10.07
C GLU A 319 9.74 1.27 -8.91
N THR A 320 10.72 0.44 -9.22
CA THR A 320 11.58 -0.17 -8.22
C THR A 320 12.98 -0.39 -8.76
N ASN A 321 13.95 -0.61 -7.87
CA ASN A 321 15.24 -1.11 -8.31
C ASN A 321 15.13 -2.59 -8.73
N ALA A 322 14.50 -3.47 -7.96
CA ALA A 322 14.27 -4.87 -8.36
C ALA A 322 12.83 -5.33 -8.08
N LEU A 323 12.32 -6.28 -8.85
CA LEU A 323 11.03 -6.95 -8.56
C LEU A 323 11.16 -8.46 -8.64
N ALA A 324 10.75 -9.17 -7.58
CA ALA A 324 10.68 -10.62 -7.56
C ALA A 324 9.23 -11.10 -7.46
N VAL A 325 8.83 -12.05 -8.30
CA VAL A 325 7.58 -12.81 -8.19
C VAL A 325 7.96 -14.24 -7.81
N ASN A 326 7.81 -14.60 -6.54
CA ASN A 326 8.24 -15.88 -6.00
C ASN A 326 7.07 -16.88 -6.00
N PRO A 327 7.26 -18.19 -6.24
CA PRO A 327 6.17 -19.16 -6.12
C PRO A 327 5.57 -19.16 -4.70
N PRO A 328 4.24 -19.23 -4.55
CA PRO A 328 3.19 -19.38 -5.57
C PRO A 328 2.58 -18.05 -6.05
N ALA A 329 3.27 -16.93 -5.87
CA ALA A 329 2.75 -15.58 -6.10
C ALA A 329 2.30 -15.32 -7.54
N THR A 330 1.47 -14.29 -7.66
CA THR A 330 0.91 -13.83 -8.91
C THR A 330 1.19 -12.34 -9.12
N LEU A 331 1.62 -12.00 -10.33
CA LEU A 331 1.55 -10.65 -10.89
C LEU A 331 0.57 -10.71 -12.08
N SER A 332 -0.50 -9.91 -12.06
CA SER A 332 -1.47 -9.94 -13.15
C SER A 332 -2.02 -8.58 -13.51
N GLY A 333 -2.52 -8.46 -14.74
CA GLY A 333 -3.31 -7.31 -15.17
C GLY A 333 -2.68 -6.49 -16.30
N SER A 334 -2.71 -5.17 -16.13
CA SER A 334 -2.27 -4.17 -17.11
C SER A 334 -1.69 -2.94 -16.44
N GLY A 335 -0.68 -2.31 -17.04
CA GLY A 335 0.06 -1.21 -16.44
C GLY A 335 1.52 -1.22 -16.84
N THR A 336 2.33 -0.47 -16.10
CA THR A 336 3.78 -0.40 -16.33
C THR A 336 4.54 -0.70 -15.05
N VAL A 337 5.52 -1.59 -15.14
CA VAL A 337 6.46 -1.89 -14.08
C VAL A 337 7.86 -1.63 -14.60
N THR A 338 8.61 -0.76 -13.92
CA THR A 338 10.02 -0.50 -14.17
C THR A 338 10.84 -1.06 -13.03
N ALA A 339 11.74 -1.99 -13.33
CA ALA A 339 12.68 -2.58 -12.40
C ALA A 339 14.11 -2.40 -12.91
N ALA A 340 14.83 -1.40 -12.40
CA ALA A 340 16.11 -0.95 -12.97
C ALA A 340 17.21 -2.04 -12.97
N ALA A 341 17.29 -2.84 -11.91
CA ALA A 341 18.15 -4.02 -11.76
C ALA A 341 17.48 -5.32 -12.26
N GLY A 342 16.25 -5.23 -12.77
CA GLY A 342 15.54 -6.33 -13.41
C GLY A 342 14.50 -7.04 -12.55
N PHE A 343 13.94 -8.08 -13.15
CA PHE A 343 12.88 -8.93 -12.63
C PHE A 343 13.42 -10.32 -12.34
N TYR A 344 12.95 -10.92 -11.25
CA TYR A 344 13.05 -12.35 -11.01
C TYR A 344 11.65 -12.96 -11.06
N ILE A 345 11.38 -13.84 -12.02
CA ILE A 345 10.06 -14.44 -12.24
C ILE A 345 10.15 -15.95 -12.08
N ALA A 346 9.79 -16.43 -10.90
CA ALA A 346 9.60 -17.84 -10.61
C ALA A 346 8.12 -18.19 -10.33
N GLY A 347 7.30 -17.22 -9.91
CA GLY A 347 5.85 -17.34 -9.77
C GLY A 347 5.11 -17.21 -11.10
N THR A 348 3.84 -16.80 -11.04
CA THR A 348 2.97 -16.66 -12.23
C THR A 348 2.84 -15.19 -12.63
N VAL A 349 3.03 -14.90 -13.92
CA VAL A 349 2.75 -13.58 -14.49
C VAL A 349 1.69 -13.70 -15.57
N THR A 350 0.64 -12.88 -15.52
CA THR A 350 -0.45 -12.88 -16.51
C THR A 350 -0.77 -11.48 -17.02
N ALA A 351 -0.47 -11.21 -18.29
CA ALA A 351 -0.87 -9.98 -18.97
C ALA A 351 -2.30 -10.12 -19.51
N THR A 352 -3.27 -9.42 -18.91
CA THR A 352 -4.69 -9.47 -19.36
C THR A 352 -5.06 -8.34 -20.32
N ASN A 353 -4.24 -7.30 -20.38
CA ASN A 353 -4.26 -6.24 -21.39
C ASN A 353 -2.80 -5.79 -21.58
N ALA A 354 -2.54 -4.53 -21.92
CA ALA A 354 -1.19 -3.98 -22.04
C ALA A 354 -0.45 -3.98 -20.68
N LEU A 355 0.48 -4.92 -20.51
CA LEU A 355 1.42 -5.00 -19.40
C LEU A 355 2.83 -4.73 -19.92
N ASN A 356 3.44 -3.63 -19.48
CA ASN A 356 4.81 -3.26 -19.81
C ASN A 356 5.74 -3.63 -18.67
N LEU A 357 6.75 -4.45 -18.94
CA LEU A 357 7.85 -4.78 -18.05
C LEU A 357 9.13 -4.16 -18.60
N ILE A 358 9.74 -3.25 -17.85
CA ILE A 358 10.93 -2.49 -18.26
C ILE A 358 12.09 -2.82 -17.32
N GLY A 359 13.11 -3.46 -17.86
CA GLY A 359 14.23 -4.07 -17.13
C GLY A 359 14.52 -5.48 -17.65
N ASP A 360 15.72 -6.00 -17.38
CA ASP A 360 16.07 -7.39 -17.69
C ASP A 360 15.20 -8.35 -16.88
N ILE A 361 14.80 -9.48 -17.47
CA ILE A 361 13.86 -10.43 -16.89
C ILE A 361 14.53 -11.79 -16.74
N ASP A 362 14.82 -12.20 -15.51
CA ASP A 362 15.17 -13.58 -15.19
C ASP A 362 13.88 -14.41 -15.10
N ASN A 363 13.51 -15.07 -16.20
CA ASN A 363 12.26 -15.83 -16.31
C ASN A 363 12.52 -17.34 -16.15
N ALA A 364 12.32 -17.85 -14.94
CA ALA A 364 12.40 -19.27 -14.60
C ALA A 364 11.04 -20.00 -14.71
N SER A 365 9.98 -19.31 -15.12
CA SER A 365 8.59 -19.80 -15.07
C SER A 365 7.84 -19.54 -16.38
N THR A 366 6.50 -19.59 -16.33
CA THR A 366 5.61 -19.24 -17.45
C THR A 366 5.04 -17.84 -17.24
N ILE A 367 5.30 -16.95 -18.21
CA ILE A 367 4.57 -15.70 -18.38
C ILE A 367 3.43 -15.96 -19.36
N THR A 368 2.19 -15.75 -18.94
CA THR A 368 1.01 -15.94 -19.78
C THR A 368 0.55 -14.60 -20.35
N VAL A 369 0.41 -14.54 -21.68
CA VAL A 369 -0.34 -13.47 -22.34
C VAL A 369 -1.75 -13.99 -22.56
N ALA A 370 -2.70 -13.48 -21.77
CA ALA A 370 -4.07 -13.95 -21.78
C ALA A 370 -4.78 -13.63 -23.12
N GLU A 371 -6.03 -14.09 -23.25
CA GLU A 371 -6.84 -13.77 -24.43
C GLU A 371 -6.94 -12.26 -24.65
N ASN A 372 -6.59 -11.81 -25.86
CA ASN A 372 -6.48 -10.40 -26.26
C ASN A 372 -5.50 -9.55 -25.39
N GLY A 373 -4.68 -10.19 -24.57
CA GLY A 373 -3.65 -9.53 -23.75
C GLY A 373 -2.47 -9.05 -24.58
N HIS A 374 -1.69 -8.12 -24.02
CA HIS A 374 -0.47 -7.62 -24.64
C HIS A 374 0.65 -7.49 -23.62
N LEU A 375 1.65 -8.35 -23.70
CA LEU A 375 2.88 -8.23 -22.94
C LEU A 375 3.92 -7.44 -23.75
N ARG A 376 4.56 -6.46 -23.12
CA ARG A 376 5.73 -5.78 -23.67
C ARG A 376 6.90 -5.89 -22.70
N CYS A 377 7.97 -6.55 -23.13
CA CYS A 377 9.22 -6.67 -22.38
C CYS A 377 10.28 -5.78 -23.04
N LEU A 378 10.77 -4.78 -22.31
CA LEU A 378 11.86 -3.88 -22.70
C LEU A 378 13.07 -4.21 -21.84
N GLY A 379 14.02 -4.94 -22.40
CA GLY A 379 15.10 -5.62 -21.68
C GLY A 379 15.39 -7.03 -22.22
N THR A 380 16.39 -7.68 -21.64
CA THR A 380 16.79 -9.06 -21.98
C THR A 380 16.01 -10.05 -21.13
N ILE A 381 15.38 -11.06 -21.75
CA ILE A 381 14.69 -12.13 -21.03
C ILE A 381 15.64 -13.33 -20.89
N VAL A 382 16.18 -13.64 -19.71
CA VAL A 382 17.15 -14.72 -19.48
C VAL A 382 16.54 -15.94 -18.77
N ASP A 383 17.36 -16.98 -18.52
CA ASP A 383 16.99 -18.28 -17.95
C ASP A 383 16.14 -19.17 -18.89
N THR A 384 15.35 -20.11 -18.38
CA THR A 384 14.83 -21.30 -19.08
C THR A 384 13.30 -21.38 -19.13
N GLY A 385 12.62 -20.33 -18.68
CA GLY A 385 11.17 -20.20 -18.73
C GLY A 385 10.60 -20.03 -20.13
N LYS A 386 9.30 -19.71 -20.17
CA LYS A 386 8.55 -19.51 -21.42
C LYS A 386 7.55 -18.35 -21.35
N ILE A 387 7.23 -17.81 -22.52
CA ILE A 387 6.10 -16.90 -22.73
C ILE A 387 5.03 -17.64 -23.52
N ALA A 388 3.84 -17.80 -22.94
CA ALA A 388 2.71 -18.51 -23.53
C ALA A 388 1.67 -17.52 -24.07
N LEU A 389 1.40 -17.58 -25.38
CA LEU A 389 0.47 -16.69 -26.08
C LEU A 389 -0.89 -17.37 -26.28
N GLN A 390 -1.93 -16.86 -25.62
CA GLN A 390 -3.30 -17.32 -25.78
C GLN A 390 -3.99 -16.68 -27.01
N LEU A 391 -5.30 -16.87 -27.14
CA LEU A 391 -6.10 -16.39 -28.28
C LEU A 391 -5.88 -14.88 -28.50
N ASN A 392 -5.42 -14.50 -29.69
CA ASN A 392 -5.06 -13.12 -30.06
C ASN A 392 -4.05 -12.44 -29.12
N GLY A 393 -3.33 -13.18 -28.28
CA GLY A 393 -2.33 -12.64 -27.37
C GLY A 393 -1.13 -12.10 -28.12
N ILE A 394 -0.60 -10.96 -27.69
CA ILE A 394 0.57 -10.30 -28.29
C ILE A 394 1.71 -10.27 -27.29
N ALA A 395 2.88 -10.76 -27.67
CA ALA A 395 4.12 -10.47 -26.94
C ALA A 395 5.04 -9.61 -27.80
N SER A 396 5.51 -8.50 -27.24
CA SER A 396 6.56 -7.65 -27.81
C SER A 396 7.81 -7.78 -26.98
N VAL A 397 8.90 -8.29 -27.56
CA VAL A 397 10.14 -8.62 -26.84
C VAL A 397 11.34 -7.97 -27.50
N GLU A 398 12.30 -7.53 -26.69
CA GLU A 398 13.53 -6.89 -27.17
C GLU A 398 14.64 -7.91 -27.42
N ALA A 399 15.15 -8.59 -26.39
CA ALA A 399 16.21 -9.61 -26.53
C ALA A 399 15.82 -10.92 -25.84
N VAL A 400 16.03 -12.04 -26.54
CA VAL A 400 15.63 -13.39 -26.08
C VAL A 400 16.74 -14.40 -26.41
N PRO A 401 17.48 -14.96 -25.44
CA PRO A 401 18.52 -15.96 -25.63
C PRO A 401 17.92 -17.34 -25.93
N SER A 402 18.78 -18.26 -26.37
CA SER A 402 18.39 -19.61 -26.83
C SER A 402 17.81 -20.54 -25.76
N SER A 403 17.92 -20.16 -24.48
CA SER A 403 17.35 -20.89 -23.35
C SER A 403 15.85 -20.65 -23.18
N GLN A 404 15.31 -19.53 -23.68
CA GLN A 404 13.90 -19.16 -23.57
C GLN A 404 13.04 -19.72 -24.70
N THR A 405 11.75 -19.92 -24.41
CA THR A 405 10.76 -20.38 -25.40
C THR A 405 9.57 -19.42 -25.51
N ILE A 406 9.17 -19.07 -26.73
CA ILE A 406 7.89 -18.43 -27.04
C ILE A 406 6.93 -19.50 -27.56
N GLU A 407 5.84 -19.73 -26.84
CA GLU A 407 4.85 -20.77 -27.11
C GLU A 407 3.55 -20.15 -27.62
N PHE A 408 3.14 -20.53 -28.83
CA PHE A 408 1.86 -20.10 -29.40
C PHE A 408 0.79 -21.16 -29.09
N LEU A 409 -0.17 -20.81 -28.23
CA LEU A 409 -1.24 -21.72 -27.80
C LEU A 409 -2.59 -21.37 -28.43
N GLY A 410 -2.87 -20.08 -28.61
CA GLY A 410 -4.15 -19.60 -29.13
C GLY A 410 -4.08 -19.05 -30.55
N LYS A 411 -5.15 -19.28 -31.31
CA LYS A 411 -5.34 -18.73 -32.66
C LYS A 411 -5.12 -17.21 -32.67
N GLY A 412 -4.50 -16.67 -33.72
CA GLY A 412 -4.30 -15.22 -33.86
C GLY A 412 -3.20 -14.65 -32.95
N ALA A 413 -2.50 -15.47 -32.17
CA ALA A 413 -1.36 -15.04 -31.37
C ALA A 413 -0.24 -14.43 -32.23
N ARG A 414 0.42 -13.39 -31.69
CA ARG A 414 1.42 -12.59 -32.38
C ARG A 414 2.67 -12.40 -31.52
N LEU A 415 3.83 -12.60 -32.13
CA LEU A 415 5.13 -12.23 -31.56
C LEU A 415 5.67 -11.01 -32.31
N VAL A 416 6.07 -9.96 -31.60
CA VAL A 416 6.71 -8.77 -32.15
C VAL A 416 8.14 -8.70 -31.61
N LEU A 417 9.11 -8.74 -32.52
CA LEU A 417 10.54 -8.63 -32.19
C LEU A 417 10.97 -7.17 -32.35
N LEU A 418 11.22 -6.50 -31.22
CA LEU A 418 11.64 -5.09 -31.18
C LEU A 418 13.11 -4.93 -31.57
N ASN A 419 13.95 -5.94 -31.28
CA ASN A 419 15.31 -6.05 -31.79
C ASN A 419 15.51 -7.45 -32.39
N PRO A 420 15.09 -7.68 -33.65
CA PRO A 420 15.10 -9.01 -34.27
C PRO A 420 16.45 -9.72 -34.25
N GLY A 421 17.56 -8.97 -34.30
CA GLY A 421 18.92 -9.53 -34.25
C GLY A 421 19.34 -10.08 -32.88
N ALA A 422 18.63 -9.70 -31.82
CA ALA A 422 18.85 -10.19 -30.45
C ALA A 422 17.92 -11.37 -30.08
N PHE A 423 17.13 -11.88 -31.03
CA PHE A 423 16.31 -13.07 -30.82
C PHE A 423 17.08 -14.34 -31.22
N LEU A 424 17.37 -15.16 -30.22
CA LEU A 424 17.98 -16.49 -30.31
C LEU A 424 17.07 -17.58 -29.70
N GLY A 425 15.92 -17.20 -29.13
CA GLY A 425 14.97 -18.07 -28.46
C GLY A 425 14.34 -19.12 -29.37
N LYS A 426 13.65 -20.07 -28.74
CA LYS A 426 12.88 -21.11 -29.43
C LYS A 426 11.44 -20.66 -29.64
N ILE A 427 10.85 -21.09 -30.74
CA ILE A 427 9.44 -20.87 -31.08
C ILE A 427 8.74 -22.22 -31.11
N SER A 428 7.64 -22.33 -30.36
CA SER A 428 6.81 -23.54 -30.26
C SER A 428 5.38 -23.27 -30.69
N GLY A 429 4.73 -24.25 -31.31
CA GLY A 429 3.30 -24.19 -31.67
C GLY A 429 2.94 -23.21 -32.81
N PHE A 430 3.91 -22.76 -33.61
CA PHE A 430 3.65 -21.82 -34.70
C PHE A 430 2.79 -22.46 -35.81
N ALA A 431 1.65 -21.84 -36.15
CA ALA A 431 0.63 -22.37 -37.05
C ALA A 431 0.08 -21.27 -37.98
N ALA A 432 -0.70 -21.64 -39.01
CA ALA A 432 -1.22 -20.74 -40.05
C ALA A 432 -1.97 -19.48 -39.53
N SER A 433 -2.50 -19.54 -38.31
CA SER A 433 -3.17 -18.41 -37.68
C SER A 433 -2.27 -17.46 -36.89
N HIS A 434 -0.98 -17.77 -36.75
CA HIS A 434 -0.04 -17.01 -35.94
C HIS A 434 0.78 -16.06 -36.81
N LYS A 435 1.36 -15.02 -36.18
CA LYS A 435 2.25 -14.08 -36.87
C LYS A 435 3.51 -13.80 -36.07
N ILE A 436 4.59 -13.54 -36.79
CA ILE A 436 5.81 -12.95 -36.24
C ILE A 436 6.06 -11.64 -36.97
N GLU A 437 6.23 -10.56 -36.22
CA GLU A 437 6.49 -9.21 -36.72
C GLU A 437 7.90 -8.78 -36.32
N LEU A 438 8.62 -8.22 -37.26
CA LEU A 438 9.97 -7.74 -37.06
C LEU A 438 9.96 -6.22 -37.10
N ASP A 439 10.53 -5.55 -36.10
CA ASP A 439 10.76 -4.10 -36.10
C ASP A 439 11.99 -3.73 -36.95
N THR A 440 12.05 -4.31 -38.15
CA THR A 440 13.04 -4.05 -39.19
C THR A 440 12.48 -4.43 -40.55
N VAL A 441 13.05 -3.86 -41.61
CA VAL A 441 12.71 -4.20 -43.00
C VAL A 441 13.60 -5.35 -43.47
N ALA A 442 13.01 -6.53 -43.60
CA ALA A 442 13.60 -7.69 -44.23
C ALA A 442 13.12 -7.82 -45.68
N LYS A 443 13.89 -8.49 -46.52
CA LYS A 443 13.54 -8.73 -47.93
C LYS A 443 13.50 -10.20 -48.32
N LYS A 444 14.15 -11.06 -47.54
CA LYS A 444 14.33 -12.46 -47.92
C LYS A 444 14.28 -13.37 -46.70
N LEU A 445 13.63 -14.51 -46.90
CA LEU A 445 13.64 -15.64 -45.97
C LEU A 445 14.55 -16.72 -46.55
N VAL A 446 15.53 -17.16 -45.78
CA VAL A 446 16.45 -18.25 -46.12
C VAL A 446 16.25 -19.39 -45.14
N TYR A 447 15.74 -20.50 -45.66
CA TYR A 447 15.54 -21.72 -44.89
C TYR A 447 16.61 -22.75 -45.27
N THR A 448 17.75 -22.69 -44.57
CA THR A 448 18.93 -23.48 -44.92
C THR A 448 18.81 -24.94 -44.45
N ALA A 449 18.25 -25.15 -43.25
CA ALA A 449 17.89 -26.47 -42.72
C ALA A 449 16.96 -26.31 -41.49
N PRO A 450 15.97 -27.19 -41.27
CA PRO A 450 15.26 -27.25 -40.00
C PRO A 450 16.26 -27.42 -38.85
N PRO A 451 16.07 -26.75 -37.70
CA PRO A 451 14.92 -25.91 -37.31
C PRO A 451 15.04 -24.39 -37.60
N LEU A 452 16.07 -23.95 -38.34
CA LEU A 452 16.47 -22.54 -38.39
C LEU A 452 15.95 -21.81 -39.64
N LEU A 453 15.20 -20.72 -39.41
CA LEU A 453 14.84 -19.73 -40.42
C LEU A 453 15.72 -18.49 -40.28
N THR A 454 16.49 -18.18 -41.31
CA THR A 454 17.29 -16.95 -41.39
C THR A 454 16.51 -15.89 -42.15
N VAL A 455 16.46 -14.68 -41.58
CA VAL A 455 15.84 -13.52 -42.21
C VAL A 455 16.93 -12.56 -42.65
N GLU A 456 16.92 -12.14 -43.91
CA GLU A 456 17.92 -11.26 -44.51
C GLU A 456 17.31 -9.92 -44.98
N ASP A 457 18.10 -8.86 -44.89
CA ASP A 457 17.78 -7.56 -45.50
C ASP A 457 18.01 -7.55 -47.03
N ALA A 458 17.93 -6.36 -47.64
CA ALA A 458 18.15 -6.19 -49.09
C ALA A 458 19.60 -6.47 -49.54
N LEU A 459 20.57 -6.40 -48.61
CA LEU A 459 21.99 -6.60 -48.87
C LEU A 459 22.45 -8.03 -48.57
N GLY A 460 21.56 -8.88 -48.05
CA GLY A 460 21.88 -10.24 -47.62
C GLY A 460 22.45 -10.31 -46.19
N ASN A 461 22.38 -9.23 -45.41
CA ASN A 461 22.77 -9.28 -44.01
C ASN A 461 21.68 -9.99 -43.19
N VAL A 462 22.10 -10.84 -42.25
CA VAL A 462 21.18 -11.50 -41.31
C VAL A 462 20.60 -10.46 -40.35
N VAL A 463 19.27 -10.34 -40.32
CA VAL A 463 18.55 -9.44 -39.39
C VAL A 463 17.79 -10.18 -38.31
N ALA A 464 17.50 -11.47 -38.50
CA ALA A 464 16.92 -12.32 -37.46
C ALA A 464 17.21 -13.81 -37.72
N GLN A 465 17.24 -14.59 -36.64
CA GLN A 465 17.37 -16.05 -36.67
C GLN A 465 16.27 -16.66 -35.81
N LEU A 466 15.35 -17.39 -36.43
CA LEU A 466 14.18 -17.95 -35.77
C LEU A 466 14.31 -19.48 -35.69
N THR A 467 14.38 -20.02 -34.48
CA THR A 467 14.51 -21.47 -34.24
C THR A 467 13.16 -22.06 -33.84
N PHE A 468 12.63 -22.99 -34.63
CA PHE A 468 11.35 -23.65 -34.37
C PHE A 468 11.52 -25.03 -33.72
N ASP A 469 10.61 -25.45 -32.84
CA ASP A 469 10.71 -26.73 -32.12
C ASP A 469 10.30 -27.98 -32.95
N THR A 470 9.56 -27.79 -34.04
CA THR A 470 8.94 -28.85 -34.83
C THR A 470 9.41 -28.84 -36.28
N THR A 471 9.23 -29.98 -36.94
CA THR A 471 9.49 -30.16 -38.38
C THR A 471 8.54 -29.29 -39.21
N TYR A 472 9.12 -28.24 -39.79
CA TYR A 472 8.65 -27.36 -40.86
C TYR A 472 7.14 -27.37 -41.23
N PRO A 473 6.38 -26.27 -41.01
CA PRO A 473 4.93 -26.23 -41.23
C PRO A 473 4.45 -26.04 -42.68
N GLY A 474 5.27 -26.29 -43.71
CA GLY A 474 4.79 -26.31 -45.11
C GLY A 474 4.90 -24.99 -45.92
N GLY A 475 5.74 -24.04 -45.48
CA GLY A 475 6.05 -22.82 -46.22
C GLY A 475 5.64 -21.53 -45.52
N PHE A 476 6.45 -20.49 -45.65
CA PHE A 476 6.17 -19.16 -45.09
C PHE A 476 5.58 -18.22 -46.14
N LYS A 477 4.64 -17.40 -45.72
CA LYS A 477 4.24 -16.17 -46.39
C LYS A 477 5.00 -15.01 -45.73
N PHE A 478 5.58 -14.17 -46.55
CA PHE A 478 6.42 -13.06 -46.10
C PHE A 478 5.92 -11.75 -46.73
N ASP A 479 5.63 -10.77 -45.88
CA ASP A 479 5.26 -9.43 -46.30
C ASP A 479 6.35 -8.43 -45.88
N ALA A 480 7.02 -7.86 -46.88
CA ALA A 480 8.13 -6.94 -46.70
C ALA A 480 7.63 -5.49 -46.75
N GLY A 481 7.46 -4.84 -45.59
CA GLY A 481 7.20 -3.41 -45.51
C GLY A 481 5.75 -2.98 -45.28
N ALA A 482 4.87 -3.88 -44.87
CA ALA A 482 3.52 -3.53 -44.40
C ALA A 482 3.36 -3.99 -42.93
N PRO A 483 3.30 -3.08 -41.94
CA PRO A 483 3.37 -1.61 -42.05
C PRO A 483 4.79 -1.09 -42.38
N PRO A 484 4.93 0.18 -42.84
CA PRO A 484 6.23 0.76 -43.17
C PRO A 484 7.22 0.61 -42.02
N GLY A 485 8.43 0.15 -42.35
CA GLY A 485 9.49 -0.11 -41.37
C GLY A 485 9.46 -1.50 -40.73
N ARG A 486 8.41 -2.31 -40.96
CA ARG A 486 8.26 -3.66 -40.38
C ARG A 486 8.12 -4.75 -41.44
N SER A 487 8.36 -5.98 -41.00
CA SER A 487 8.17 -7.18 -41.81
C SER A 487 7.30 -8.20 -41.08
N ILE A 488 6.47 -8.93 -41.82
CA ILE A 488 5.56 -9.93 -41.25
C ILE A 488 5.87 -11.32 -41.83
N ILE A 489 5.96 -12.31 -40.94
CA ILE A 489 6.10 -13.73 -41.26
C ILE A 489 4.82 -14.46 -40.82
N GLU A 490 4.18 -15.14 -41.76
CA GLU A 490 3.00 -16.00 -41.57
C GLU A 490 3.30 -17.39 -42.17
N LEU A 491 2.52 -18.41 -41.82
CA LEU A 491 2.53 -19.68 -42.57
C LEU A 491 1.51 -19.65 -43.70
N LYS A 492 1.77 -20.43 -44.75
CA LYS A 492 0.88 -20.54 -45.92
C LYS A 492 -0.38 -21.36 -45.65
#